data_AF-A0A8J2TH09-F1
#
_entry.id   AF-A0A8J2TH09-F1
#
_cell.length_a   1.000
_cell.length_b   1.000
_cell.length_c   1.000
_cell.angle_alpha   90.00
_cell.angle_beta   90.00
_cell.angle_gamma   90.00
#
_symmetry.space_group_name_H-M   'P 1'
#
loop_
_entity.id
_entity.type
_entity.pdbx_description
1 polymer ?
#
loop_
_entity_poly.entity_id
_entity_poly.type
_entity_poly.pdbx_seq_one_letter_code
_entity_poly.pdbx_strand_id
1 'polypeptide(L)'
;MSAFAPSAVPALIKASKKPDDINVFYYTDNGLDFYGNSIFVKKSFAKKNPEIVKAFVRAYIRGFQDMIKAPTAGLDAVLAADPSKLMDRESERIRLETVLAQGFITPEVETLGIGAVDPKRLETSIQQTVQGFGIKTNPTVADIYTDQYLPPLAQRQLPPASERKPLQ
;
A
#
# COMPACT_ATOMS: atom_id res chain seq x y z
N MET A 1 -7.53 -0.31 7.17
CA MET A 1 -7.90 -1.25 6.08
C MET A 1 -7.78 -2.69 6.57
N SER A 2 -8.67 -3.59 6.13
CA SER A 2 -8.60 -5.04 6.40
C SER A 2 -7.74 -5.70 5.31
N ALA A 3 -6.86 -6.63 5.69
CA ALA A 3 -5.90 -7.26 4.77
C ALA A 3 -6.58 -8.00 3.60
N PHE A 4 -7.83 -8.44 3.78
CA PHE A 4 -8.55 -9.26 2.81
C PHE A 4 -9.72 -8.53 2.15
N ALA A 5 -10.10 -7.33 2.58
CA ALA A 5 -11.22 -6.62 1.95
C ALA A 5 -11.01 -6.38 0.45
N PRO A 6 -9.83 -5.91 -0.02
CA PRO A 6 -9.59 -5.72 -1.45
C PRO A 6 -9.59 -7.00 -2.28
N SER A 7 -9.50 -8.19 -1.67
CA SER A 7 -9.56 -9.48 -2.37
C SER A 7 -10.91 -10.19 -2.22
N ALA A 8 -11.52 -10.13 -1.05
CA ALA A 8 -12.78 -10.81 -0.74
C ALA A 8 -13.98 -10.07 -1.33
N VAL A 9 -14.03 -8.73 -1.22
CA VAL A 9 -15.18 -7.94 -1.70
C VAL A 9 -15.40 -8.11 -3.21
N PRO A 10 -14.38 -7.97 -4.09
CA PRO A 10 -14.57 -8.21 -5.52
C PRO A 10 -15.05 -9.63 -5.82
N ALA A 11 -14.52 -10.64 -5.12
CA ALA A 11 -14.92 -12.03 -5.32
C ALA A 11 -16.39 -12.28 -4.92
N LEU A 12 -16.86 -11.67 -3.83
CA LEU A 12 -18.26 -11.77 -3.38
C LEU A 12 -19.21 -11.07 -4.36
N ILE A 13 -18.85 -9.89 -4.85
CA ILE A 13 -19.62 -9.16 -5.86
C ILE A 13 -19.70 -9.99 -7.15
N LYS A 14 -18.58 -10.58 -7.60
CA LYS A 14 -18.56 -11.49 -8.75
C LYS A 14 -19.45 -12.72 -8.55
N ALA A 15 -19.60 -13.18 -7.32
CA ALA A 15 -20.54 -14.24 -6.93
C ALA A 15 -21.98 -13.74 -6.68
N SER A 16 -22.33 -12.56 -7.22
CA SER A 16 -23.65 -11.94 -7.17
C SER A 16 -24.15 -11.58 -5.76
N LYS A 17 -23.24 -11.36 -4.80
CA LYS A 17 -23.61 -10.76 -3.51
C LYS A 17 -23.80 -9.26 -3.68
N LYS A 18 -24.90 -8.72 -3.14
CA LYS A 18 -25.14 -7.27 -3.17
C LYS A 18 -24.18 -6.59 -2.19
N PRO A 19 -23.68 -5.38 -2.49
CA PRO A 19 -22.83 -4.63 -1.57
C PRO A 19 -23.43 -4.49 -0.17
N ASP A 20 -24.74 -4.24 -0.08
CA ASP A 20 -25.47 -4.09 1.20
C ASP A 20 -25.52 -5.39 2.04
N ASP A 21 -25.27 -6.55 1.41
CA ASP A 21 -25.19 -7.85 2.10
C ASP A 21 -23.76 -8.15 2.59
N ILE A 22 -22.78 -7.28 2.30
CA ILE A 22 -21.35 -7.48 2.61
C ILE A 22 -20.94 -6.58 3.76
N ASN A 23 -20.75 -7.17 4.94
CA ASN A 23 -20.18 -6.47 6.09
C ASN A 23 -18.67 -6.74 6.18
N VAL A 24 -17.89 -5.66 6.15
CA VAL A 24 -16.43 -5.72 6.30
C VAL A 24 -16.04 -5.18 7.67
N PHE A 25 -15.38 -6.01 8.48
CA PHE A 25 -14.77 -5.57 9.73
C PHE A 25 -13.35 -5.10 9.45
N TYR A 26 -13.14 -3.78 9.46
CA TYR A 26 -11.82 -3.20 9.27
C TYR A 26 -11.01 -3.25 10.57
N TYR A 27 -9.71 -3.55 10.45
CA TYR A 27 -8.78 -3.52 11.58
C TYR A 27 -8.76 -2.16 12.29
N THR A 28 -8.78 -1.09 11.50
CA THR A 28 -8.76 0.30 11.98
C THR A 28 -9.99 0.64 12.84
N ASP A 29 -11.13 0.02 12.56
CA ASP A 29 -12.37 0.23 13.31
C ASP A 29 -12.38 -0.55 14.63
N ASN A 30 -11.40 -1.43 14.82
CA ASN A 30 -11.26 -2.34 15.96
C ASN A 30 -9.93 -2.12 16.70
N GLY A 31 -9.35 -0.93 16.60
CA GLY A 31 -8.16 -0.53 17.34
C GLY A 31 -6.84 -1.14 16.84
N LEU A 32 -6.86 -1.83 15.71
CA LEU A 32 -5.68 -2.43 15.09
C LEU A 32 -5.15 -1.51 13.99
N ASP A 33 -3.95 -0.98 14.21
CA ASP A 33 -3.39 0.06 13.37
C ASP A 33 -2.12 -0.41 12.67
N PHE A 34 -2.32 -1.19 11.61
CA PHE A 34 -1.26 -1.86 10.87
C PHE A 34 -0.85 -1.09 9.62
N TYR A 35 0.45 -1.06 9.34
CA TYR A 35 0.96 -0.74 8.02
C TYR A 35 0.71 -1.90 7.04
N GLY A 36 0.52 -1.53 5.77
CA GLY A 36 0.37 -2.47 4.67
C GLY A 36 1.71 -2.95 4.11
N ASN A 37 1.80 -2.95 2.78
CA ASN A 37 2.98 -3.46 2.06
C ASN A 37 4.22 -2.58 2.26
N SER A 38 5.39 -3.20 2.18
CA SER A 38 6.69 -2.53 2.27
C SER A 38 7.69 -3.08 1.23
N ILE A 39 8.72 -2.28 0.92
CA ILE A 39 9.83 -2.69 0.06
C ILE A 39 10.93 -3.27 0.95
N PHE A 40 11.32 -4.52 0.69
CA PHE A 40 12.40 -5.19 1.41
C PHE A 40 13.68 -5.24 0.59
N VAL A 41 14.81 -4.98 1.25
CA VAL A 41 16.15 -5.13 0.67
C VAL A 41 17.10 -5.69 1.72
N LYS A 42 18.05 -6.54 1.30
CA LYS A 42 19.10 -7.04 2.20
C LYS A 42 19.95 -5.87 2.71
N LYS A 43 20.13 -5.76 4.03
CA LYS A 43 20.95 -4.70 4.67
C LYS A 43 22.35 -4.59 4.04
N SER A 44 23.00 -5.71 3.73
CA SER A 44 24.32 -5.73 3.06
C SER A 44 24.29 -5.17 1.64
N PHE A 45 23.25 -5.48 0.86
CA PHE A 45 23.08 -4.95 -0.49
C PHE A 45 22.85 -3.44 -0.47
N ALA A 46 21.98 -2.96 0.43
CA ALA A 46 21.64 -1.55 0.53
C ALA A 46 22.82 -0.69 1.00
N LYS A 47 23.66 -1.22 1.90
CA LYS A 47 24.92 -0.57 2.32
C LYS A 47 25.95 -0.51 1.19
N LYS A 48 26.08 -1.59 0.40
CA LYS A 48 27.05 -1.66 -0.71
C LYS A 48 26.61 -0.87 -1.94
N ASN A 49 25.29 -0.76 -2.17
CA ASN A 49 24.71 -0.16 -3.38
C ASN A 49 23.64 0.89 -3.04
N PRO A 50 23.95 1.92 -2.23
CA PRO A 50 22.95 2.87 -1.76
C PRO A 50 22.28 3.64 -2.91
N GLU A 51 23.04 3.98 -3.95
CA GLU A 51 22.52 4.72 -5.10
C GLU A 51 21.56 3.88 -5.96
N ILE A 52 21.78 2.55 -6.06
CA ILE A 52 20.84 1.64 -6.75
C ILE A 52 19.52 1.58 -5.98
N VAL A 53 19.57 1.46 -4.66
CA VAL A 53 18.36 1.42 -3.82
C VAL A 53 17.59 2.74 -3.93
N LYS A 54 18.27 3.89 -3.81
CA LYS A 54 17.64 5.21 -4.00
C LYS A 54 17.02 5.36 -5.39
N ALA A 55 17.70 4.90 -6.44
CA ALA A 55 17.20 4.96 -7.80
C ALA A 55 15.94 4.10 -7.98
N PHE A 56 15.95 2.87 -7.45
CA PHE A 56 14.78 2.00 -7.47
C PHE A 56 13.59 2.62 -6.72
N VAL A 57 13.80 3.08 -5.49
CA VAL A 57 12.74 3.68 -4.66
C VAL A 57 12.13 4.91 -5.35
N ARG A 58 12.96 5.78 -5.92
CA ARG A 58 12.49 6.94 -6.69
C ARG A 58 11.69 6.55 -7.92
N ALA A 59 12.14 5.54 -8.67
CA ALA A 59 11.41 5.05 -9.84
C ALA A 59 10.07 4.41 -9.45
N TYR A 60 10.05 3.63 -8.36
CA TYR A 60 8.84 3.03 -7.82
C TYR A 60 7.82 4.10 -7.39
N ILE A 61 8.25 5.10 -6.62
CA ILE A 61 7.39 6.20 -6.18
C ILE A 61 6.82 6.96 -7.38
N ARG A 62 7.63 7.22 -8.41
CA ARG A 62 7.16 7.86 -9.64
C ARG A 62 6.08 7.03 -10.34
N GLY A 63 6.29 5.73 -10.51
CA GLY A 63 5.29 4.83 -11.10
C GLY A 63 4.00 4.78 -10.28
N PHE A 64 4.12 4.84 -8.95
CA PHE A 64 2.98 4.91 -8.04
C PHE A 64 2.19 6.22 -8.19
N GLN A 65 2.88 7.36 -8.29
CA GLN A 65 2.28 8.66 -8.57
C GLN A 65 1.59 8.67 -9.95
N ASP A 66 2.24 8.10 -10.98
CA ASP A 66 1.68 8.00 -12.33
C ASP A 66 0.39 7.15 -12.32
N MET A 67 0.38 6.04 -11.57
CA MET A 67 -0.82 5.22 -11.35
C MET A 67 -1.93 6.02 -10.64
N ILE A 68 -1.62 6.81 -9.62
CA ILE A 68 -2.63 7.66 -8.96
C ILE A 68 -3.20 8.74 -9.90
N LYS A 69 -2.37 9.32 -10.76
CA LYS A 69 -2.83 10.31 -11.77
C LYS A 69 -3.71 9.66 -12.83
N ALA A 70 -3.42 8.42 -13.21
CA ALA A 70 -4.11 7.70 -14.29
C ALA A 70 -4.42 6.24 -13.88
N PRO A 71 -5.36 6.01 -12.95
CA PRO A 71 -5.59 4.69 -12.36
C PRO A 71 -6.09 3.65 -13.38
N THR A 72 -6.89 4.05 -14.38
CA THR A 72 -7.29 3.14 -15.48
C THR A 72 -6.09 2.64 -16.28
N ALA A 73 -5.10 3.51 -16.56
CA ALA A 73 -3.89 3.08 -17.25
C ALA A 73 -3.04 2.14 -16.38
N GLY A 74 -3.03 2.35 -15.07
CA GLY A 74 -2.43 1.42 -14.11
C GLY A 74 -3.10 0.05 -14.11
N LEU A 75 -4.44 0.01 -14.09
CA LEU A 75 -5.23 -1.22 -14.20
C LEU A 75 -4.95 -1.95 -15.52
N ASP A 76 -4.96 -1.23 -16.65
CA ASP A 76 -4.67 -1.79 -17.97
C ASP A 76 -3.28 -2.43 -18.03
N ALA A 77 -2.26 -1.77 -17.46
CA ALA A 77 -0.90 -2.28 -17.42
C ALA A 77 -0.80 -3.60 -16.63
N VAL A 78 -1.50 -3.70 -15.49
CA VAL A 78 -1.53 -4.94 -14.68
C VAL A 78 -2.22 -6.08 -15.43
N LEU A 79 -3.38 -5.83 -16.04
CA LEU A 79 -4.10 -6.84 -16.82
C LEU A 79 -3.32 -7.32 -18.04
N ALA A 80 -2.60 -6.41 -18.72
CA ALA A 80 -1.75 -6.77 -19.84
C ALA A 80 -0.58 -7.67 -19.41
N ALA A 81 -0.02 -7.40 -18.24
CA ALA A 81 1.10 -8.14 -17.67
C ALA A 81 0.72 -9.52 -17.09
N ASP A 82 -0.56 -9.79 -16.83
CA ASP A 82 -1.01 -11.08 -16.28
C ASP A 82 -0.83 -12.22 -17.30
N PRO A 83 0.11 -13.18 -17.06
CA PRO A 83 0.30 -14.32 -17.94
C PRO A 83 -0.76 -15.41 -17.72
N SER A 84 -1.42 -15.42 -16.55
CA SER A 84 -2.42 -16.43 -16.21
C SER A 84 -3.77 -16.17 -16.89
N LYS A 85 -4.05 -14.91 -17.26
CA LYS A 85 -5.33 -14.43 -17.79
C LYS A 85 -6.51 -14.74 -16.87
N LEU A 86 -6.24 -14.87 -15.57
CA LEU A 86 -7.25 -15.11 -14.54
C LEU A 86 -7.78 -13.81 -13.94
N MET A 87 -7.09 -12.68 -14.14
CA MET A 87 -7.54 -11.39 -13.66
C MET A 87 -8.80 -10.93 -14.38
N ASP A 88 -9.83 -10.63 -13.59
CA ASP A 88 -11.09 -10.08 -14.04
C ASP A 88 -11.04 -8.55 -13.94
N ARG A 89 -11.26 -7.85 -15.04
CA ARG A 89 -11.13 -6.38 -15.09
C ARG A 89 -11.97 -5.69 -14.04
N GLU A 90 -13.22 -6.10 -13.86
CA GLU A 90 -14.13 -5.43 -12.92
C GLU A 90 -13.71 -5.71 -11.47
N SER A 91 -13.31 -6.95 -11.18
CA SER A 91 -12.77 -7.28 -9.86
C SER A 91 -11.51 -6.47 -9.52
N GLU A 92 -10.60 -6.33 -10.48
CA GLU A 92 -9.35 -5.58 -10.29
C GLU A 92 -9.60 -4.06 -10.24
N ARG A 93 -10.63 -3.55 -10.93
CA ARG A 93 -11.11 -2.17 -10.80
C ARG A 93 -11.59 -1.89 -9.37
N ILE A 94 -12.48 -2.73 -8.83
CA ILE A 94 -12.98 -2.62 -7.45
C ILE A 94 -11.83 -2.74 -6.44
N ARG A 95 -10.89 -3.66 -6.67
CA ARG A 95 -9.69 -3.81 -5.84
C ARG A 95 -8.88 -2.52 -5.81
N LEU A 96 -8.55 -1.96 -6.98
CA LEU A 96 -7.75 -0.75 -7.11
C LEU A 96 -8.46 0.45 -6.46
N GLU A 97 -9.75 0.61 -6.69
CA GLU A 97 -10.58 1.65 -6.06
C GLU A 97 -10.52 1.55 -4.53
N THR A 98 -10.68 0.35 -3.99
CA THR A 98 -10.65 0.09 -2.55
C THR A 98 -9.29 0.47 -1.94
N VAL A 99 -8.18 0.04 -2.54
CA VAL A 99 -6.85 0.33 -1.99
C VAL A 99 -6.44 1.79 -2.17
N LEU A 100 -6.88 2.45 -3.24
CA LEU A 100 -6.67 3.88 -3.42
C LEU A 100 -7.35 4.67 -2.30
N ALA A 101 -8.62 4.38 -2.03
CA ALA A 101 -9.40 5.09 -1.02
C ALA A 101 -8.97 4.76 0.42
N GLN A 102 -8.61 3.51 0.71
CA GLN A 102 -8.40 3.05 2.10
C GLN A 102 -6.93 2.90 2.51
N GLY A 103 -6.01 2.86 1.55
CA GLY A 103 -4.61 2.52 1.80
C GLY A 103 -3.61 3.52 1.27
N PHE A 104 -3.87 4.14 0.11
CA PHE A 104 -2.87 4.94 -0.60
C PHE A 104 -3.10 6.44 -0.51
N ILE A 105 -4.34 6.89 -0.60
CA ILE A 105 -4.72 8.30 -0.51
C ILE A 105 -5.30 8.56 0.88
N THR A 106 -4.42 8.75 1.86
CA THR A 106 -4.80 8.97 3.26
C THR A 106 -4.19 10.27 3.80
N PRO A 107 -4.76 10.86 4.86
CA PRO A 107 -4.19 12.06 5.49
C PRO A 107 -2.73 11.89 5.92
N GLU A 108 -2.35 10.68 6.35
CA GLU A 108 -0.97 10.35 6.72
C GLU A 108 -0.05 10.42 5.50
N VAL A 109 -0.45 9.85 4.34
CA VAL A 109 0.37 9.88 3.13
C VAL A 109 0.46 11.29 2.55
N GLU A 110 -0.61 12.09 2.63
CA GLU A 110 -0.57 13.52 2.26
C GLU A 110 0.43 14.31 3.12
N THR A 111 0.55 13.95 4.41
CA THR A 111 1.43 14.64 5.36
C THR A 111 2.88 14.17 5.25
N LEU A 112 3.09 12.85 5.31
CA LEU A 112 4.41 12.24 5.42
C LEU A 112 5.04 11.95 4.06
N GLY A 113 4.25 11.88 2.99
CA GLY A 113 4.63 11.45 1.65
C GLY A 113 4.71 9.91 1.51
N ILE A 114 4.64 9.42 0.28
CA ILE A 114 4.71 8.00 -0.07
C ILE A 114 5.99 7.38 0.50
N GLY A 115 5.83 6.24 1.19
CA GLY A 115 6.93 5.43 1.75
C GLY A 115 7.43 5.83 3.14
N ALA A 116 7.01 6.98 3.66
CA ALA A 116 7.26 7.34 5.05
C ALA A 116 6.25 6.67 6.00
N VAL A 117 6.62 6.56 7.27
CA VAL A 117 5.78 6.01 8.35
C VAL A 117 5.77 6.99 9.53
N ASP A 118 4.64 7.09 10.23
CA ASP A 118 4.60 7.60 11.60
C ASP A 118 5.27 6.57 12.54
N PRO A 119 6.32 6.95 13.29
CA PRO A 119 7.04 6.02 14.15
C PRO A 119 6.22 5.44 15.30
N LYS A 120 5.30 6.23 15.88
CA LYS A 120 4.47 5.77 17.02
C LYS A 120 3.44 4.74 16.57
N ARG A 121 2.83 5.00 15.41
CA ARG A 121 1.94 4.06 14.74
C ARG A 121 2.68 2.76 14.43
N LEU A 122 3.89 2.83 13.89
CA LEU A 122 4.65 1.63 13.55
C LEU A 122 5.07 0.85 14.81
N GLU A 123 5.44 1.55 15.89
CA GLU A 123 5.69 0.93 17.19
C GLU A 123 4.44 0.19 17.72
N THR A 124 3.26 0.80 17.58
CA THR A 124 1.99 0.16 17.95
C THR A 124 1.72 -1.07 17.08
N SER A 125 1.92 -0.97 15.75
CA SER A 125 1.80 -2.12 14.84
C SER A 125 2.73 -3.28 15.27
N ILE A 126 3.98 -2.96 15.64
CA ILE A 126 4.95 -3.96 16.13
C ILE A 126 4.44 -4.63 17.40
N GLN A 127 4.02 -3.86 18.41
CA GLN A 127 3.54 -4.39 19.68
C GLN A 127 2.32 -5.31 19.49
N GLN A 128 1.35 -4.86 18.69
CA GLN A 128 0.17 -5.64 18.34
C GLN A 128 0.55 -6.95 17.63
N THR A 129 1.53 -6.92 16.73
CA THR A 129 2.03 -8.11 16.02
C THR A 129 2.75 -9.07 16.97
N VAL A 130 3.66 -8.55 17.81
CA VAL A 130 4.41 -9.35 18.79
C VAL A 130 3.46 -10.06 19.75
N GLN A 131 2.48 -9.34 20.28
CA GLN A 131 1.46 -9.90 21.16
C GLN A 131 0.58 -10.92 20.44
N GLY A 132 0.02 -10.56 19.28
CA GLY A 132 -0.95 -11.39 18.56
C GLY A 132 -0.37 -12.71 18.07
N PHE A 133 0.92 -12.74 17.71
CA PHE A 133 1.59 -13.95 17.22
C PHE A 133 2.49 -14.63 18.26
N GLY A 134 2.59 -14.11 19.48
CA GLY A 134 3.46 -14.66 20.53
C GLY A 134 4.95 -14.65 20.14
N ILE A 135 5.39 -13.62 19.43
CA ILE A 135 6.79 -13.51 18.96
C ILE A 135 7.70 -13.27 20.17
N LYS A 136 8.75 -14.08 20.30
CA LYS A 136 9.69 -13.99 21.43
C LYS A 136 10.54 -12.71 21.43
N THR A 137 10.84 -12.21 20.24
CA THR A 137 11.64 -11.00 20.04
C THR A 137 10.73 -9.78 19.93
N ASN A 138 11.15 -8.65 20.50
CA ASN A 138 10.46 -7.37 20.36
C ASN A 138 11.34 -6.38 19.57
N PRO A 139 11.23 -6.34 18.23
CA PRO A 139 12.03 -5.43 17.42
C PRO A 139 11.61 -3.97 17.67
N THR A 140 12.55 -3.05 17.49
CA THR A 140 12.27 -1.61 17.47
C THR A 140 11.90 -1.16 16.05
N VAL A 141 11.36 0.06 15.92
CA VAL A 141 11.13 0.68 14.61
C VAL A 141 12.40 0.70 13.76
N ALA A 142 13.54 1.06 14.36
CA ALA A 142 14.83 1.14 13.67
C ALA A 142 15.38 -0.23 13.21
N ASP A 143 14.90 -1.34 13.78
CA ASP A 143 15.31 -2.67 13.36
C ASP A 143 14.71 -3.06 12.00
N ILE A 144 13.49 -2.57 11.72
CA ILE A 144 12.65 -2.99 10.58
C ILE A 144 12.43 -1.90 9.53
N TYR A 145 12.61 -0.62 9.87
CA TYR A 145 12.33 0.50 8.98
C TYR A 145 13.51 1.48 8.88
N THR A 146 13.71 2.04 7.69
CA THR A 146 14.63 3.15 7.44
C THR A 146 14.13 3.98 6.27
N ASP A 147 14.18 5.31 6.41
CA ASP A 147 13.81 6.29 5.40
C ASP A 147 15.00 6.84 4.60
N GLN A 148 16.24 6.42 4.92
CA GLN A 148 17.48 6.95 4.33
C GLN A 148 17.57 6.82 2.80
N TYR A 149 16.75 5.94 2.21
CA TYR A 149 16.70 5.68 0.77
C TYR A 149 15.51 6.37 0.08
N LEU A 150 14.63 7.01 0.85
CA LEU A 150 13.52 7.79 0.31
C LEU A 150 14.05 9.06 -0.36
N PRO A 151 13.45 9.50 -1.47
CA PRO A 151 13.73 10.82 -2.02
C PRO A 151 13.20 11.93 -1.07
N PRO A 152 13.60 13.20 -1.28
CA PRO A 152 13.05 14.33 -0.54
C PRO A 152 11.52 14.37 -0.63
N LEU A 153 10.85 14.89 0.40
CA LEU A 153 9.39 14.91 0.53
C LEU A 153 8.70 15.42 -0.75
N ALA A 154 9.18 16.52 -1.32
CA ALA A 154 8.62 17.13 -2.54
C ALA A 154 8.56 16.17 -3.75
N GLN A 155 9.41 15.14 -3.80
CA GLN A 155 9.44 14.15 -4.89
C GLN A 155 8.55 12.94 -4.62
N ARG A 156 7.98 12.83 -3.42
CA ARG A 156 7.17 11.68 -2.98
C ARG A 156 5.83 12.10 -2.39
N GLN A 157 5.42 13.34 -2.62
CA GLN A 157 4.07 13.80 -2.31
C GLN A 157 3.03 13.10 -3.20
N LEU A 158 1.81 12.97 -2.72
CA LEU A 158 0.72 12.52 -3.57
C LEU A 158 0.50 13.54 -4.69
N PRO A 159 0.15 13.10 -5.92
CA PRO A 159 -0.33 14.01 -6.95
C PRO A 159 -1.47 14.88 -6.43
N PRO A 160 -1.56 16.18 -6.77
CA PRO A 160 -2.69 17.01 -6.40
C PRO A 160 -4.02 16.38 -6.80
N ALA A 161 -5.08 16.56 -6.00
CA ALA A 161 -6.40 15.98 -6.28
C ALA A 161 -6.92 16.35 -7.70
N SER A 162 -6.60 17.55 -8.19
CA SER A 162 -6.94 18.02 -9.54
C SER A 162 -6.27 17.24 -10.67
N GLU A 163 -5.19 16.49 -10.39
CA GLU A 163 -4.48 15.67 -11.37
C GLU A 163 -4.90 14.18 -11.32
N ARG A 164 -5.72 13.78 -10.35
CA ARG A 164 -6.16 12.39 -10.15
C ARG A 164 -7.37 12.11 -11.05
N LYS A 165 -7.16 11.45 -12.19
CA LYS A 165 -8.26 11.05 -13.07
C LYS A 165 -9.13 9.99 -12.39
N PRO A 166 -10.45 9.98 -12.64
CA PRO A 166 -11.32 8.93 -12.12
C PRO A 166 -10.91 7.57 -12.70
N LEU A 167 -11.04 6.52 -11.89
CA LEU A 167 -10.90 5.14 -12.35
C LEU A 167 -12.17 4.74 -13.11
N GLN A 168 -12.01 4.52 -14.41
CA GLN A 168 -13.00 3.95 -15.33
C GLN A 168 -12.82 2.44 -15.46
#